data_AF-A0A7C2LF14-F1
#
_entry.id   AF-A0A7C2LF14-F1
#
_cell.length_a   1.000
_cell.length_b   1.000
_cell.length_c   1.000
_cell.angle_alpha   90.00
_cell.angle_beta   90.00
_cell.angle_gamma   90.00
#
_symmetry.space_group_name_H-M   'P 1'
#
loop_
_entity.id
_entity.type
_entity.pdbx_description
1 polymer ?
#
loop_
_entity_poly.entity_id
_entity_poly.type
_entity_poly.pdbx_seq_one_letter_code
_entity_poly.pdbx_strand_id
1 'polypeptide(L)'
;MSYVRPFDPWRATSLCTCPFKYTVNPYTGCAHRCLYCYASSYIRNFFNPRPKEGFPRVVARDLKRVPEGSIINVSSSSDPYQPLELEYGYTRFLLEMAVGRYVVEVVTKSDLVARDADLLAKGPSVVSITITTLDANLASRLEPGAPAPGRRVEAVRRLSEASVPVVVRLDPLIPGLNDAPESMREVLEAAAAAGAKHAVASTYKAKPDSLRRLTAAFPEIIPKLRELYVEGGERIHGYLYAARGWRFKALSEAREIAHELGLTFAVCREGFPQLIDTGISCDGTHLASLYNGARR
;
A
#
# COMPACT_ATOMS: atom_id res chain seq x y z
N MET A 1 -20.54 12.21 -12.53
CA MET A 1 -19.88 11.45 -11.44
C MET A 1 -18.49 12.03 -11.19
N SER A 2 -18.07 12.17 -9.93
CA SER A 2 -16.70 12.60 -9.54
C SER A 2 -15.77 11.39 -9.35
N TYR A 3 -14.52 11.52 -9.77
CA TYR A 3 -13.44 10.55 -9.59
C TYR A 3 -12.46 10.93 -8.47
N VAL A 4 -12.35 12.21 -8.13
CA VAL A 4 -11.68 12.66 -6.90
C VAL A 4 -12.72 12.83 -5.81
N ARG A 5 -12.51 12.20 -4.66
CA ARG A 5 -13.46 12.21 -3.54
C ARG A 5 -12.71 12.28 -2.21
N PRO A 6 -13.30 12.85 -1.15
CA PRO A 6 -12.78 12.66 0.20
C PRO A 6 -12.53 11.17 0.46
N PHE A 7 -11.32 10.85 0.91
CA PHE A 7 -10.99 9.52 1.39
C PHE A 7 -11.67 9.34 2.73
N ASP A 8 -12.78 8.65 2.67
CA ASP A 8 -13.50 8.22 3.84
C ASP A 8 -13.50 6.69 3.82
N PRO A 9 -12.48 6.06 4.41
CA PRO A 9 -12.33 4.64 4.25
C PRO A 9 -13.52 3.90 4.87
N TRP A 10 -14.19 4.43 5.92
CA TRP A 10 -15.22 3.68 6.68
C TRP A 10 -16.26 4.50 7.47
N ARG A 11 -16.49 5.79 7.18
CA ARG A 11 -17.45 6.70 7.85
C ARG A 11 -17.37 6.86 9.38
N ALA A 12 -16.57 6.07 10.11
CA ALA A 12 -16.49 6.12 11.59
C ALA A 12 -15.39 5.22 12.23
N THR A 13 -14.33 4.79 11.53
CA THR A 13 -13.34 3.89 12.18
C THR A 13 -12.27 4.67 12.93
N SER A 14 -12.13 4.42 14.23
CA SER A 14 -11.00 4.88 15.07
C SER A 14 -9.64 4.25 14.71
N LEU A 15 -9.61 3.31 13.76
CA LEU A 15 -8.40 2.55 13.43
C LEU A 15 -7.49 3.21 12.39
N CYS A 16 -8.02 4.12 11.56
CA CYS A 16 -7.21 4.85 10.59
C CYS A 16 -6.68 6.12 11.26
N THR A 17 -5.37 6.19 11.47
CA THR A 17 -4.69 7.35 12.10
C THR A 17 -4.15 8.35 11.08
N CYS A 18 -4.29 8.02 9.79
CA CYS A 18 -3.76 8.80 8.69
C CYS A 18 -4.57 10.11 8.48
N PRO A 19 -3.91 11.23 8.10
CA PRO A 19 -4.55 12.53 7.93
C PRO A 19 -5.66 12.51 6.87
N PHE A 20 -6.53 13.51 6.93
CA PHE A 20 -7.57 13.71 5.93
C PHE A 20 -6.95 13.90 4.54
N LYS A 21 -7.51 13.23 3.54
CA LYS A 21 -7.03 13.25 2.17
C LYS A 21 -8.17 13.06 1.18
N TYR A 22 -7.89 13.33 -0.09
CA TYR A 22 -8.73 12.92 -1.20
C TYR A 22 -8.17 11.66 -1.84
N THR A 23 -9.02 10.80 -2.37
CA THR A 23 -8.63 9.60 -3.12
C THR A 23 -9.09 9.69 -4.57
N VAL A 24 -8.26 9.17 -5.47
CA VAL A 24 -8.56 9.03 -6.88
C VAL A 24 -8.02 7.68 -7.37
N ASN A 25 -8.86 6.92 -8.06
CA ASN A 25 -8.47 5.63 -8.63
C ASN A 25 -8.54 5.76 -10.16
N PRO A 26 -7.42 5.70 -10.90
CA PRO A 26 -7.42 5.80 -12.37
C PRO A 26 -8.12 4.61 -13.05
N TYR A 27 -8.04 3.45 -12.42
CA TYR A 27 -8.60 2.19 -12.89
C TYR A 27 -9.64 1.64 -11.92
N THR A 28 -10.49 0.74 -12.40
CA THR A 28 -11.38 -0.09 -11.56
C THR A 28 -10.97 -1.54 -11.68
N GLY A 29 -10.69 -2.20 -10.56
CA GLY A 29 -10.10 -3.55 -10.58
C GLY A 29 -8.57 -3.51 -10.59
N CYS A 30 -7.94 -4.67 -10.48
CA CYS A 30 -6.49 -4.80 -10.45
C CYS A 30 -6.01 -6.11 -11.10
N ALA A 31 -5.09 -6.02 -12.06
CA ALA A 31 -4.48 -7.18 -12.72
C ALA A 31 -3.43 -7.94 -11.87
N HIS A 32 -3.06 -7.43 -10.69
CA HIS A 32 -2.06 -8.10 -9.83
C HIS A 32 -2.55 -9.40 -9.19
N ARG A 33 -3.88 -9.60 -9.10
CA ARG A 33 -4.51 -10.85 -8.64
C ARG A 33 -4.08 -11.38 -7.27
N CYS A 34 -3.65 -10.50 -6.36
CA CYS A 34 -3.21 -10.87 -5.00
C CYS A 34 -4.29 -11.68 -4.27
N LEU A 35 -3.92 -12.84 -3.71
CA LEU A 35 -4.87 -13.77 -3.08
C LEU A 35 -5.55 -13.17 -1.84
N TYR A 36 -4.83 -12.33 -1.10
CA TYR A 36 -5.33 -11.62 0.08
C TYR A 36 -6.11 -10.34 -0.24
N CYS A 37 -6.26 -9.95 -1.51
CA CYS A 37 -6.85 -8.66 -1.86
C CYS A 37 -8.31 -8.55 -1.38
N TYR A 38 -8.59 -7.58 -0.51
CA TYR A 38 -9.91 -7.35 0.03
C TYR A 38 -10.86 -6.63 -0.94
N ALA A 39 -10.33 -5.88 -1.91
CA ALA A 39 -11.12 -5.06 -2.82
C ALA A 39 -12.03 -5.90 -3.75
N SER A 40 -11.70 -7.18 -3.96
CA SER A 40 -12.56 -8.13 -4.68
C SER A 40 -13.90 -8.37 -3.97
N SER A 41 -14.00 -8.06 -2.67
CA SER A 41 -15.25 -8.27 -1.92
C SER A 41 -16.33 -7.23 -2.20
N TYR A 42 -15.99 -6.09 -2.83
CA TYR A 42 -16.94 -5.02 -3.11
C TYR A 42 -16.83 -4.44 -4.53
N ILE A 43 -15.79 -4.77 -5.29
CA ILE A 43 -15.67 -4.41 -6.71
C ILE A 43 -16.02 -5.64 -7.55
N ARG A 44 -17.12 -5.54 -8.31
CA ARG A 44 -17.51 -6.59 -9.26
C ARG A 44 -16.45 -6.77 -10.35
N ASN A 45 -16.14 -8.03 -10.64
CA ASN A 45 -15.16 -8.44 -11.65
C ASN A 45 -13.77 -7.80 -11.40
N PHE A 46 -13.33 -7.78 -10.14
CA PHE A 46 -12.14 -7.03 -9.71
C PHE A 46 -10.86 -7.42 -10.45
N PHE A 47 -10.67 -8.69 -10.79
CA PHE A 47 -9.46 -9.16 -11.48
C PHE A 47 -9.47 -8.96 -12.99
N ASN A 48 -10.53 -8.38 -13.54
CA ASN A 48 -10.58 -7.88 -14.90
C ASN A 48 -10.58 -6.34 -14.87
N PRO A 49 -9.40 -5.72 -14.75
CA PRO A 49 -9.30 -4.29 -14.59
C PRO A 49 -9.79 -3.55 -15.83
N ARG A 50 -10.31 -2.35 -15.62
CA ARG A 50 -10.81 -1.47 -16.68
C ARG A 50 -10.39 -0.02 -16.45
N PRO A 51 -10.04 0.73 -17.52
CA PRO A 51 -9.83 2.16 -17.42
C PRO A 51 -11.13 2.85 -17.02
N LYS A 52 -11.04 3.94 -16.25
CA LYS A 52 -12.21 4.79 -16.03
C LYS A 52 -12.52 5.61 -17.28
N GLU A 53 -13.79 5.58 -17.68
CA GLU A 53 -14.25 6.27 -18.88
C GLU A 53 -14.03 7.79 -18.80
N GLY A 54 -13.38 8.36 -19.81
CA GLY A 54 -13.10 9.80 -19.86
C GLY A 54 -12.28 10.32 -18.68
N PHE A 55 -11.44 9.48 -18.07
CA PHE A 55 -10.67 9.81 -16.87
C PHE A 55 -9.92 11.15 -16.96
N PRO A 56 -9.16 11.46 -18.03
CA PRO A 56 -8.42 12.72 -18.13
C PRO A 56 -9.31 13.96 -17.98
N ARG A 57 -10.46 13.96 -18.68
CA ARG A 57 -11.44 15.07 -18.61
C ARG A 57 -12.05 15.21 -17.22
N VAL A 58 -12.44 14.08 -16.61
CA VAL A 58 -13.14 14.07 -15.32
C VAL A 58 -12.19 14.48 -14.20
N VAL A 59 -10.97 13.92 -14.16
CA VAL A 59 -9.99 14.21 -13.10
C VAL A 59 -9.50 15.65 -13.15
N ALA A 60 -9.26 16.21 -14.35
CA ALA A 60 -8.87 17.61 -14.51
C ALA A 60 -9.94 18.58 -14.00
N ARG A 61 -11.24 18.25 -14.20
CA ARG A 61 -12.35 19.01 -13.64
C ARG A 61 -12.42 18.88 -12.12
N ASP A 62 -12.26 17.67 -11.60
CA ASP A 62 -12.44 17.40 -10.18
C ASP A 62 -11.30 17.99 -9.32
N LEU A 63 -10.05 17.93 -9.80
CA LEU A 63 -8.90 18.54 -9.12
C LEU A 63 -9.06 20.05 -8.92
N LYS A 64 -9.66 20.78 -9.89
CA LYS A 64 -9.96 22.22 -9.73
C LYS A 64 -10.85 22.55 -8.53
N ARG A 65 -11.56 21.57 -7.98
CA ARG A 65 -12.44 21.73 -6.81
C ARG A 65 -11.79 21.28 -5.50
N VAL A 66 -10.60 20.69 -5.57
CA VAL A 66 -9.82 20.30 -4.40
C VAL A 66 -8.92 21.46 -4.00
N PRO A 67 -8.92 21.89 -2.72
CA PRO A 67 -8.01 22.94 -2.25
C PRO A 67 -6.55 22.57 -2.51
N GLU A 68 -5.76 23.50 -3.02
CA GLU A 68 -4.31 23.30 -3.20
C GLU A 68 -3.63 22.98 -1.87
N GLY A 69 -2.55 22.20 -1.92
CA GLY A 69 -1.87 21.66 -0.73
C GLY A 69 -2.58 20.47 -0.07
N SER A 70 -3.83 20.14 -0.47
CA SER A 70 -4.49 18.91 0.01
C SER A 70 -3.71 17.66 -0.38
N ILE A 71 -3.89 16.58 0.38
CA ILE A 71 -3.32 15.27 0.06
C ILE A 71 -4.18 14.57 -0.98
N ILE A 72 -3.56 14.10 -2.07
CA ILE A 72 -4.16 13.27 -3.10
C ILE A 72 -3.56 11.86 -3.03
N ASN A 73 -4.33 10.92 -2.51
CA ASN A 73 -3.99 9.51 -2.52
C ASN A 73 -4.40 8.85 -3.83
N VAL A 74 -3.40 8.39 -4.57
CA VAL A 74 -3.54 7.71 -5.83
C VAL A 74 -3.75 6.23 -5.56
N SER A 75 -4.99 5.82 -5.77
CA SER A 75 -5.47 4.44 -5.86
C SER A 75 -5.45 3.62 -4.56
N SER A 76 -6.50 3.78 -3.75
CA SER A 76 -6.71 3.00 -2.52
C SER A 76 -7.59 1.74 -2.72
N SER A 77 -8.06 1.45 -3.94
CA SER A 77 -8.93 0.29 -4.25
C SER A 77 -8.63 -0.33 -5.62
N SER A 78 -7.44 -0.09 -6.12
CA SER A 78 -6.86 -0.60 -7.36
C SER A 78 -5.33 -0.45 -7.24
N ASP A 79 -4.57 -0.80 -8.27
CA ASP A 79 -3.17 -0.41 -8.37
C ASP A 79 -3.02 0.60 -9.52
N PRO A 80 -2.40 1.78 -9.29
CA PRO A 80 -2.32 2.82 -10.31
C PRO A 80 -1.28 2.49 -11.39
N TYR A 81 -0.38 1.55 -11.14
CA TYR A 81 0.71 1.16 -12.04
C TYR A 81 0.60 -0.29 -12.51
N GLN A 82 -0.61 -0.86 -12.47
CA GLN A 82 -0.92 -2.15 -13.08
C GLN A 82 -0.73 -2.11 -14.61
N PRO A 83 -0.69 -3.26 -15.32
CA PRO A 83 -0.38 -3.31 -16.75
C PRO A 83 -1.13 -2.33 -17.66
N LEU A 84 -2.39 -1.99 -17.37
CA LEU A 84 -3.17 -0.99 -18.13
C LEU A 84 -2.50 0.40 -18.14
N GLU A 85 -1.68 0.74 -17.15
CA GLU A 85 -0.96 2.02 -17.13
C GLU A 85 0.07 2.16 -18.24
N LEU A 86 0.58 1.05 -18.80
CA LEU A 86 1.47 1.08 -19.96
C LEU A 86 0.75 1.55 -21.23
N GLU A 87 -0.55 1.24 -21.37
CA GLU A 87 -1.37 1.58 -22.53
C GLU A 87 -2.04 2.96 -22.36
N TYR A 88 -2.64 3.22 -21.20
CA TYR A 88 -3.51 4.38 -21.00
C TYR A 88 -2.80 5.60 -20.40
N GLY A 89 -1.72 5.42 -19.63
CA GLY A 89 -0.99 6.53 -19.00
C GLY A 89 -1.82 7.41 -18.06
N TYR A 90 -2.91 6.89 -17.46
CA TYR A 90 -3.84 7.71 -16.67
C TYR A 90 -3.24 8.15 -15.34
N THR A 91 -2.43 7.30 -14.72
CA THR A 91 -1.71 7.68 -13.52
C THR A 91 -0.71 8.78 -13.84
N ARG A 92 0.09 8.63 -14.91
CA ARG A 92 1.00 9.70 -15.33
C ARG A 92 0.29 11.02 -15.61
N PHE A 93 -0.82 10.98 -16.35
CA PHE A 93 -1.63 12.18 -16.61
C PHE A 93 -2.13 12.84 -15.31
N LEU A 94 -2.59 12.04 -14.34
CA LEU A 94 -2.99 12.55 -13.02
C LEU A 94 -1.79 13.21 -12.30
N LEU A 95 -0.62 12.58 -12.33
CA LEU A 95 0.58 13.13 -11.69
C LEU A 95 1.00 14.46 -12.32
N GLU A 96 0.95 14.58 -13.65
CA GLU A 96 1.29 15.83 -14.37
C GLU A 96 0.39 17.00 -13.95
N MET A 97 -0.86 16.70 -13.60
CA MET A 97 -1.82 17.69 -13.11
C MET A 97 -1.71 17.99 -11.62
N ALA A 98 -1.20 17.03 -10.83
CA ALA A 98 -1.28 17.07 -9.37
C ALA A 98 0.04 17.47 -8.69
N VAL A 99 1.18 16.98 -9.20
CA VAL A 99 2.48 17.26 -8.59
C VAL A 99 2.79 18.75 -8.69
N GLY A 100 3.25 19.33 -7.57
CA GLY A 100 3.52 20.77 -7.43
C GLY A 100 2.31 21.60 -6.99
N ARG A 101 1.10 21.01 -6.99
CA ARG A 101 -0.14 21.65 -6.49
C ARG A 101 -0.71 20.99 -5.25
N TYR A 102 -0.41 19.71 -5.05
CA TYR A 102 -0.92 18.88 -3.96
C TYR A 102 0.22 18.05 -3.37
N VAL A 103 -0.03 17.50 -2.17
CA VAL A 103 0.79 16.41 -1.63
C VAL A 103 0.33 15.10 -2.27
N VAL A 104 1.19 14.44 -3.03
CA VAL A 104 0.82 13.23 -3.78
C VAL A 104 1.28 11.98 -3.03
N GLU A 105 0.34 11.07 -2.76
CA GLU A 105 0.64 9.76 -2.20
C GLU A 105 0.32 8.68 -3.23
N VAL A 106 1.29 7.84 -3.56
CA VAL A 106 1.09 6.67 -4.42
C VAL A 106 1.21 5.41 -3.58
N VAL A 107 0.30 4.45 -3.75
CA VAL A 107 0.46 3.10 -3.20
C VAL A 107 0.43 2.10 -4.35
N THR A 108 1.48 1.28 -4.48
CA THR A 108 1.60 0.32 -5.59
C THR A 108 2.42 -0.92 -5.21
N LYS A 109 2.30 -1.96 -6.02
CA LYS A 109 3.22 -3.11 -6.10
C LYS A 109 4.09 -3.10 -7.35
N SER A 110 3.88 -2.15 -8.25
CA SER A 110 4.48 -2.17 -9.57
C SER A 110 5.76 -1.34 -9.60
N ASP A 111 6.80 -1.88 -10.24
CA ASP A 111 8.04 -1.16 -10.49
C ASP A 111 7.91 -0.07 -11.56
N LEU A 112 6.80 -0.05 -12.30
CA LEU A 112 6.52 0.97 -13.31
C LEU A 112 6.46 2.39 -12.74
N VAL A 113 6.19 2.56 -11.44
CA VAL A 113 6.24 3.86 -10.77
C VAL A 113 7.58 4.57 -10.92
N ALA A 114 8.68 3.82 -11.05
CA ALA A 114 10.01 4.38 -11.24
C ALA A 114 10.18 5.13 -12.58
N ARG A 115 9.27 4.92 -13.55
CA ARG A 115 9.18 5.71 -14.80
C ARG A 115 8.86 7.18 -14.52
N ASP A 116 8.07 7.44 -13.47
CA ASP A 116 7.56 8.78 -13.16
C ASP A 116 8.29 9.42 -11.96
N ALA A 117 9.48 8.89 -11.61
CA ALA A 117 10.28 9.38 -10.50
C ALA A 117 10.69 10.85 -10.67
N ASP A 118 11.05 11.25 -11.89
CA ASP A 118 11.40 12.63 -12.25
C ASP A 118 10.22 13.59 -12.06
N LEU A 119 9.01 13.11 -12.29
CA LEU A 119 7.78 13.87 -12.11
C LEU A 119 7.45 13.99 -10.62
N LEU A 120 7.46 12.87 -9.89
CA LEU A 120 7.17 12.83 -8.45
C LEU A 120 8.14 13.68 -7.62
N ALA A 121 9.40 13.78 -8.05
CA ALA A 121 10.42 14.60 -7.39
C ALA A 121 10.19 16.13 -7.50
N LYS A 122 9.31 16.59 -8.39
CA LYS A 122 9.04 18.03 -8.62
C LYS A 122 8.09 18.65 -7.58
N GLY A 123 7.62 17.88 -6.61
CA GLY A 123 6.71 18.35 -5.58
C GLY A 123 6.69 17.43 -4.36
N PRO A 124 5.90 17.78 -3.33
CA PRO A 124 5.76 16.94 -2.15
C PRO A 124 5.05 15.64 -2.52
N SER A 125 5.82 14.57 -2.66
CA SER A 125 5.32 13.26 -3.05
C SER A 125 5.86 12.17 -2.14
N VAL A 126 5.07 11.11 -1.96
CA VAL A 126 5.48 9.88 -1.26
C VAL A 126 5.01 8.67 -2.05
N VAL A 127 5.89 7.68 -2.17
CA VAL A 127 5.54 6.40 -2.80
C VAL A 127 5.62 5.29 -1.77
N SER A 128 4.52 4.58 -1.61
CA SER A 128 4.44 3.34 -0.84
C SER A 128 4.52 2.14 -1.77
N ILE A 129 5.55 1.31 -1.58
CA ILE A 129 5.73 0.06 -2.32
C ILE A 129 5.46 -1.12 -1.40
N THR A 130 4.50 -1.98 -1.78
CA THR A 130 4.26 -3.23 -1.05
C THR A 130 5.23 -4.32 -1.49
N ILE A 131 5.99 -4.84 -0.53
CA ILE A 131 6.87 -6.01 -0.67
C ILE A 131 6.51 -6.94 0.49
N THR A 132 5.85 -8.06 0.19
CA THR A 132 5.35 -8.99 1.22
C THR A 132 6.39 -10.04 1.60
N THR A 133 7.26 -10.42 0.67
CA THR A 133 8.34 -11.39 0.85
C THR A 133 9.39 -11.18 -0.26
N LEU A 134 10.64 -11.60 -0.04
CA LEU A 134 11.65 -11.73 -1.09
C LEU A 134 11.72 -13.14 -1.71
N ASP A 135 11.02 -14.12 -1.13
CA ASP A 135 10.87 -15.44 -1.74
C ASP A 135 10.03 -15.34 -3.02
N ALA A 136 10.69 -15.55 -4.17
CA ALA A 136 10.05 -15.47 -5.48
C ALA A 136 8.97 -16.55 -5.69
N ASN A 137 9.12 -17.74 -5.11
CA ASN A 137 8.12 -18.80 -5.19
C ASN A 137 6.86 -18.38 -4.45
N LEU A 138 7.01 -17.99 -3.18
CA LEU A 138 5.90 -17.51 -2.36
C LEU A 138 5.22 -16.29 -3.00
N ALA A 139 5.99 -15.31 -3.46
CA ALA A 139 5.47 -14.11 -4.10
C ALA A 139 4.65 -14.43 -5.36
N SER A 140 5.13 -15.35 -6.22
CA SER A 140 4.41 -15.74 -7.45
C SER A 140 3.08 -16.47 -7.17
N ARG A 141 3.01 -17.23 -6.06
CA ARG A 141 1.76 -17.88 -5.62
C ARG A 141 0.80 -16.87 -5.00
N LEU A 142 1.33 -15.97 -4.17
CA LEU A 142 0.54 -15.01 -3.40
C LEU A 142 0.01 -13.83 -4.25
N GLU A 143 0.82 -13.38 -5.21
CA GLU A 143 0.63 -12.16 -5.99
C GLU A 143 0.95 -12.39 -7.49
N PRO A 144 0.25 -13.33 -8.16
CA PRO A 144 0.66 -13.90 -9.44
C PRO A 144 0.73 -12.91 -10.61
N GLY A 145 0.05 -11.77 -10.53
CA GLY A 145 0.09 -10.73 -11.56
C GLY A 145 0.95 -9.52 -11.20
N ALA A 146 1.55 -9.48 -10.01
CA ALA A 146 2.39 -8.37 -9.58
C ALA A 146 3.86 -8.61 -9.97
N PRO A 147 4.68 -7.56 -10.17
CA PRO A 147 6.10 -7.73 -10.46
C PRO A 147 6.85 -8.50 -9.36
N ALA A 148 7.93 -9.19 -9.74
CA ALA A 148 8.75 -9.94 -8.80
C ALA A 148 9.30 -9.03 -7.67
N PRO A 149 9.49 -9.54 -6.43
CA PRO A 149 9.95 -8.74 -5.30
C PRO A 149 11.22 -7.93 -5.57
N GLY A 150 12.22 -8.53 -6.22
CA GLY A 150 13.47 -7.85 -6.58
C GLY A 150 13.26 -6.62 -7.48
N ARG A 151 12.28 -6.65 -8.40
CA ARG A 151 11.94 -5.47 -9.21
C ARG A 151 11.32 -4.35 -8.38
N ARG A 152 10.60 -4.70 -7.32
CA ARG A 152 10.01 -3.73 -6.40
C ARG A 152 11.07 -3.08 -5.52
N VAL A 153 12.04 -3.86 -5.03
CA VAL A 153 13.23 -3.33 -4.34
C VAL A 153 14.00 -2.38 -5.25
N GLU A 154 14.20 -2.76 -6.51
CA GLU A 154 14.84 -1.90 -7.51
C GLU A 154 14.05 -0.59 -7.75
N ALA A 155 12.72 -0.64 -7.73
CA ALA A 155 11.90 0.57 -7.80
C ALA A 155 12.05 1.46 -6.56
N VAL A 156 12.19 0.89 -5.36
CA VAL A 156 12.54 1.64 -4.13
C VAL A 156 13.84 2.40 -4.34
N ARG A 157 14.87 1.72 -4.86
CA ARG A 157 16.20 2.31 -5.12
C ARG A 157 16.11 3.49 -6.09
N ARG A 158 15.48 3.29 -7.25
CA ARG A 158 15.36 4.32 -8.29
C ARG A 158 14.57 5.55 -7.83
N LEU A 159 13.51 5.34 -7.05
CA LEU A 159 12.75 6.45 -6.47
C LEU A 159 13.56 7.21 -5.42
N SER A 160 14.27 6.49 -4.55
CA SER A 160 15.12 7.09 -3.52
C SER A 160 16.28 7.89 -4.13
N GLU A 161 16.94 7.35 -5.17
CA GLU A 161 17.97 8.06 -5.95
C GLU A 161 17.45 9.33 -6.63
N ALA A 162 16.18 9.33 -7.05
CA ALA A 162 15.48 10.51 -7.56
C ALA A 162 15.00 11.46 -6.44
N SER A 163 15.37 11.22 -5.19
CA SER A 163 14.93 11.98 -4.01
C SER A 163 13.43 11.96 -3.76
N VAL A 164 12.73 10.91 -4.20
CA VAL A 164 11.32 10.65 -3.84
C VAL A 164 11.29 9.79 -2.59
N PRO A 165 10.72 10.26 -1.46
CA PRO A 165 10.62 9.46 -0.25
C PRO A 165 9.79 8.19 -0.47
N VAL A 166 10.34 7.05 -0.04
CA VAL A 166 9.71 5.74 -0.20
C VAL A 166 9.36 5.12 1.14
N VAL A 167 8.13 4.60 1.21
CA VAL A 167 7.62 3.74 2.27
C VAL A 167 7.61 2.30 1.78
N VAL A 168 8.20 1.37 2.53
CA VAL A 168 8.03 -0.07 2.29
C VAL A 168 6.87 -0.61 3.11
N ARG A 169 6.03 -1.45 2.52
CA ARG A 169 4.85 -2.02 3.20
C ARG A 169 4.89 -3.55 3.24
N LEU A 170 5.03 -4.10 4.45
CA LEU A 170 4.72 -5.50 4.82
C LEU A 170 3.21 -5.63 5.08
N ASP A 171 2.42 -5.28 4.07
CA ASP A 171 0.96 -5.19 4.17
C ASP A 171 0.31 -6.10 3.12
N PRO A 172 -0.06 -7.37 3.47
CA PRO A 172 -0.14 -7.93 4.83
C PRO A 172 0.97 -8.94 5.22
N LEU A 173 1.15 -9.11 6.53
CA LEU A 173 1.69 -10.30 7.18
C LEU A 173 0.59 -11.37 7.28
N ILE A 174 0.89 -12.58 6.80
CA ILE A 174 -0.02 -13.72 6.70
C ILE A 174 0.56 -14.89 7.51
N PRO A 175 -0.19 -15.43 8.49
CA PRO A 175 0.30 -16.50 9.34
C PRO A 175 0.78 -17.73 8.56
N GLY A 176 2.01 -18.15 8.83
CA GLY A 176 2.64 -19.32 8.23
C GLY A 176 3.18 -19.10 6.82
N LEU A 177 3.14 -17.86 6.29
CA LEU A 177 3.67 -17.56 4.95
C LEU A 177 4.82 -16.54 5.00
N ASN A 178 4.59 -15.35 5.57
CA ASN A 178 5.56 -14.25 5.58
C ASN A 178 5.62 -13.51 6.91
N ASP A 179 5.16 -14.14 8.00
CA ASP A 179 5.14 -13.57 9.35
C ASP A 179 6.34 -13.97 10.22
N ALA A 180 7.28 -14.76 9.69
CA ALA A 180 8.52 -15.09 10.38
C ALA A 180 9.43 -13.85 10.49
N PRO A 181 10.06 -13.59 11.65
CA PRO A 181 11.00 -12.47 11.84
C PRO A 181 12.09 -12.38 10.77
N GLU A 182 12.63 -13.53 10.35
CA GLU A 182 13.67 -13.62 9.32
C GLU A 182 13.12 -13.12 7.97
N SER A 183 11.91 -13.55 7.59
CA SER A 183 11.27 -13.09 6.36
C SER A 183 10.95 -11.60 6.38
N MET A 184 10.55 -11.06 7.54
CA MET A 184 10.32 -9.62 7.70
C MET A 184 11.63 -8.84 7.60
N ARG A 185 12.69 -9.35 8.24
CA ARG A 185 14.03 -8.77 8.20
C ARG A 185 14.61 -8.71 6.80
N GLU A 186 14.55 -9.79 6.04
CA GLU A 186 15.05 -9.81 4.66
C GLU A 186 14.43 -8.69 3.80
N VAL A 187 13.12 -8.51 3.89
CA VAL A 187 12.41 -7.44 3.15
C VAL A 187 12.83 -6.06 3.64
N LEU A 188 12.87 -5.84 4.95
CA LEU A 188 13.17 -4.54 5.53
C LEU A 188 14.64 -4.14 5.30
N GLU A 189 15.58 -5.09 5.41
CA GLU A 189 17.00 -4.87 5.11
C GLU A 189 17.20 -4.48 3.65
N ALA A 190 16.60 -5.22 2.72
CA ALA A 190 16.68 -4.89 1.30
C ALA A 190 16.05 -3.52 0.98
N ALA A 191 14.92 -3.19 1.60
CA ALA A 191 14.26 -1.90 1.41
C ALA A 191 15.05 -0.74 2.01
N ALA A 192 15.61 -0.91 3.22
CA ALA A 192 16.48 0.08 3.86
C ALA A 192 17.75 0.32 3.05
N ALA A 193 18.40 -0.74 2.57
CA ALA A 193 19.56 -0.66 1.70
C ALA A 193 19.25 0.02 0.35
N ALA A 194 18.03 -0.17 -0.17
CA ALA A 194 17.51 0.55 -1.33
C ALA A 194 17.08 2.00 -1.03
N GLY A 195 17.20 2.47 0.21
CA GLY A 195 16.95 3.85 0.58
C GLY A 195 15.50 4.17 0.95
N ALA A 196 14.68 3.18 1.32
CA ALA A 196 13.41 3.43 2.00
C ALA A 196 13.63 4.23 3.30
N LYS A 197 12.62 5.00 3.71
CA LYS A 197 12.69 5.86 4.92
C LYS A 197 11.70 5.46 6.01
N HIS A 198 10.66 4.72 5.63
CA HIS A 198 9.57 4.35 6.52
C HIS A 198 9.09 2.94 6.20
N ALA A 199 8.75 2.18 7.23
CA ALA A 199 8.17 0.86 7.13
C ALA A 199 6.75 0.86 7.68
N VAL A 200 5.85 0.13 7.01
CA VAL A 200 4.49 -0.08 7.46
C VAL A 200 4.18 -1.56 7.47
N ALA A 201 3.65 -2.07 8.57
CA ALA A 201 3.13 -3.43 8.64
C ALA A 201 1.62 -3.44 8.90
N SER A 202 0.97 -4.50 8.44
CA SER A 202 -0.41 -4.81 8.77
C SER A 202 -0.60 -6.30 8.67
N THR A 203 -1.50 -6.86 9.45
CA THR A 203 -1.86 -8.27 9.37
C THR A 203 -2.97 -8.48 8.35
N TYR A 204 -3.05 -9.70 7.81
CA TYR A 204 -4.08 -10.06 6.86
C TYR A 204 -5.49 -9.88 7.46
N LYS A 205 -6.30 -9.05 6.82
CA LYS A 205 -7.68 -8.77 7.21
C LYS A 205 -8.61 -9.53 6.28
N ALA A 206 -9.06 -10.70 6.72
CA ALA A 206 -9.73 -11.65 5.85
C ALA A 206 -11.16 -11.20 5.50
N LYS A 207 -11.51 -11.37 4.22
CA LYS A 207 -12.87 -11.40 3.71
C LYS A 207 -13.18 -12.83 3.22
N PRO A 208 -14.45 -13.25 3.15
CA PRO A 208 -14.79 -14.61 2.70
C PRO A 208 -14.17 -14.98 1.34
N ASP A 209 -14.17 -14.05 0.38
CA ASP A 209 -13.57 -14.28 -0.94
C ASP A 209 -12.04 -14.43 -0.89
N SER A 210 -11.33 -13.54 -0.20
CA SER A 210 -9.87 -13.60 -0.10
C SER A 210 -9.43 -14.82 0.71
N LEU A 211 -10.16 -15.17 1.78
CA LEU A 211 -9.86 -16.34 2.59
C LEU A 211 -9.97 -17.62 1.78
N ARG A 212 -11.06 -17.78 1.00
CA ARG A 212 -11.24 -18.93 0.11
C ARG A 212 -10.10 -19.06 -0.90
N ARG A 213 -9.68 -17.96 -1.51
CA ARG A 213 -8.57 -17.96 -2.49
C ARG A 213 -7.24 -18.32 -1.82
N LEU A 214 -6.99 -17.77 -0.64
CA LEU A 214 -5.76 -18.03 0.12
C LEU A 214 -5.68 -19.50 0.58
N THR A 215 -6.74 -20.04 1.18
CA THR A 215 -6.74 -21.44 1.67
C THR A 215 -6.75 -22.47 0.55
N ALA A 216 -7.32 -22.13 -0.62
CA ALA A 216 -7.21 -22.99 -1.79
C ALA A 216 -5.78 -23.09 -2.34
N ALA A 217 -5.00 -22.00 -2.26
CA ALA A 217 -3.62 -21.96 -2.72
C ALA A 217 -2.60 -22.45 -1.68
N PHE A 218 -2.94 -22.34 -0.40
CA PHE A 218 -2.10 -22.72 0.74
C PHE A 218 -2.93 -23.55 1.75
N PRO A 219 -3.26 -24.82 1.43
CA PRO A 219 -3.99 -25.68 2.35
C PRO A 219 -3.23 -25.94 3.67
N GLU A 220 -1.90 -25.88 3.64
CA GLU A 220 -1.00 -26.11 4.77
C GLU A 220 -1.20 -25.11 5.92
N ILE A 221 -1.64 -23.88 5.64
CA ILE A 221 -1.87 -22.85 6.68
C ILE A 221 -3.29 -22.90 7.27
N ILE A 222 -4.19 -23.74 6.76
CA ILE A 222 -5.59 -23.82 7.24
C ILE A 222 -5.69 -24.04 8.76
N PRO A 223 -4.95 -24.98 9.37
CA PRO A 223 -5.02 -25.18 10.82
C PRO A 223 -4.66 -23.89 11.59
N LYS A 224 -3.60 -23.20 11.16
CA LYS A 224 -3.15 -21.95 11.79
C LYS A 224 -4.15 -20.82 11.60
N LEU A 225 -4.74 -20.70 10.40
CA LEU A 225 -5.78 -19.71 10.14
C LEU A 225 -7.04 -19.98 10.96
N ARG A 226 -7.42 -21.25 11.18
CA ARG A 226 -8.54 -21.60 12.05
C ARG A 226 -8.30 -21.17 13.49
N GLU A 227 -7.15 -21.54 14.06
CA GLU A 227 -6.73 -21.13 15.40
C GLU A 227 -6.79 -19.60 15.55
N LEU A 228 -6.14 -18.87 14.64
CA LEU A 228 -5.97 -17.42 14.77
C LEU A 228 -7.21 -16.60 14.39
N TYR A 229 -7.99 -17.01 13.39
CA TYR A 229 -9.10 -16.20 12.88
C TYR A 229 -10.48 -16.70 13.31
N VAL A 230 -10.65 -17.99 13.60
CA VAL A 230 -11.95 -18.56 13.98
C VAL A 230 -12.07 -18.72 15.49
N GLU A 231 -11.05 -19.27 16.13
CA GLU A 231 -11.08 -19.58 17.57
C GLU A 231 -10.65 -18.37 18.41
N GLY A 232 -9.54 -17.71 18.04
CA GLY A 232 -9.04 -16.52 18.73
C GLY A 232 -9.31 -15.18 18.05
N GLY A 233 -9.88 -15.19 16.85
CA GLY A 233 -10.04 -14.00 16.01
C GLY A 233 -11.23 -13.11 16.39
N GLU A 234 -11.30 -11.95 15.76
CA GLU A 234 -12.38 -10.97 15.99
C GLU A 234 -12.91 -10.37 14.68
N ARG A 235 -14.17 -9.93 14.69
CA ARG A 235 -14.78 -9.27 13.53
C ARG A 235 -14.84 -7.77 13.72
N ILE A 236 -14.19 -7.04 12.83
CA ILE A 236 -14.15 -5.58 12.85
C ILE A 236 -14.59 -5.05 11.48
N HIS A 237 -15.70 -4.32 11.45
CA HIS A 237 -16.28 -3.71 10.22
C HIS A 237 -16.37 -4.69 9.03
N GLY A 238 -16.82 -5.92 9.32
CA GLY A 238 -17.02 -6.98 8.34
C GLY A 238 -15.73 -7.64 7.83
N TYR A 239 -14.59 -7.35 8.43
CA TYR A 239 -13.34 -8.11 8.23
C TYR A 239 -13.12 -9.04 9.41
N LEU A 240 -12.48 -10.17 9.16
CA LEU A 240 -11.99 -11.06 10.21
C LEU A 240 -10.52 -10.72 10.47
N TYR A 241 -10.20 -10.35 11.70
CA TYR A 241 -8.84 -10.10 12.17
C TYR A 241 -8.36 -11.32 12.94
N ALA A 242 -7.06 -11.62 12.81
CA ALA A 242 -6.41 -12.64 13.62
C ALA A 242 -6.43 -12.27 15.11
N ALA A 243 -6.21 -13.27 15.96
CA ALA A 243 -6.10 -13.14 17.40
C ALA A 243 -5.20 -11.96 17.79
N ARG A 244 -5.74 -11.08 18.63
CA ARG A 244 -5.11 -9.79 18.98
C ARG A 244 -3.68 -9.96 19.51
N GLY A 245 -3.41 -10.99 20.29
CA GLY A 245 -2.09 -11.30 20.83
C GLY A 245 -1.06 -11.63 19.75
N TRP A 246 -1.43 -12.46 18.77
CA TRP A 246 -0.56 -12.78 17.63
C TRP A 246 -0.30 -11.53 16.77
N ARG A 247 -1.34 -10.74 16.47
CA ARG A 247 -1.18 -9.49 15.71
C ARG A 247 -0.20 -8.54 16.39
N PHE A 248 -0.36 -8.33 17.70
CA PHE A 248 0.49 -7.44 18.47
C PHE A 248 1.95 -7.91 18.49
N LYS A 249 2.19 -9.23 18.63
CA LYS A 249 3.53 -9.82 18.59
C LYS A 249 4.20 -9.60 17.24
N ALA A 250 3.58 -10.05 16.14
CA ALA A 250 4.17 -9.96 14.81
C ALA A 250 4.46 -8.51 14.39
N LEU A 251 3.58 -7.57 14.74
CA LEU A 251 3.77 -6.15 14.42
C LEU A 251 4.83 -5.49 15.31
N SER A 252 4.98 -5.93 16.57
CA SER A 252 6.08 -5.48 17.44
C SER A 252 7.43 -5.94 16.90
N GLU A 253 7.54 -7.18 16.44
CA GLU A 253 8.76 -7.71 15.81
C GLU A 253 9.11 -6.93 14.54
N ALA A 254 8.14 -6.66 13.66
CA ALA A 254 8.35 -5.83 12.48
C ALA A 254 8.84 -4.41 12.83
N ARG A 255 8.34 -3.84 13.94
CA ARG A 255 8.76 -2.52 14.44
C ARG A 255 10.20 -2.53 14.93
N GLU A 256 10.56 -3.51 15.74
CA GLU A 256 11.92 -3.65 16.29
C GLU A 256 12.94 -3.78 15.16
N ILE A 257 12.66 -4.65 14.17
CA ILE A 257 13.52 -4.80 12.99
C ILE A 257 13.63 -3.49 12.21
N ALA A 258 12.52 -2.80 11.97
CA ALA A 258 12.53 -1.52 11.25
C ALA A 258 13.41 -0.47 11.97
N HIS A 259 13.32 -0.41 13.31
CA HIS A 259 14.10 0.52 14.13
C HIS A 259 15.60 0.23 14.11
N GLU A 260 15.99 -1.04 14.19
CA GLU A 260 17.40 -1.45 14.03
C GLU A 260 18.00 -1.02 12.69
N LEU A 261 17.16 -0.97 11.64
CA LEU A 261 17.54 -0.56 10.29
C LEU A 261 17.40 0.95 10.04
N GLY A 262 17.05 1.73 11.06
CA GLY A 262 16.90 3.18 10.96
C GLY A 262 15.66 3.65 10.18
N LEU A 263 14.66 2.78 10.00
CA LEU A 263 13.37 3.12 9.41
C LEU A 263 12.41 3.59 10.51
N THR A 264 11.66 4.67 10.25
CA THR A 264 10.48 4.95 11.08
C THR A 264 9.41 3.89 10.83
N PHE A 265 8.50 3.67 11.78
CA PHE A 265 7.53 2.59 11.70
C PHE A 265 6.09 2.99 12.05
N ALA A 266 5.12 2.41 11.35
CA ALA A 266 3.70 2.53 11.65
C ALA A 266 2.94 1.24 11.32
N VAL A 267 1.75 1.08 11.92
CA VAL A 267 0.82 0.00 11.58
C VAL A 267 -0.41 0.51 10.85
N CYS A 268 -0.92 -0.24 9.88
CA CYS A 268 -2.10 0.16 9.12
C CYS A 268 -3.39 -0.51 9.62
N ARG A 269 -4.23 0.27 10.30
CA ARG A 269 -5.56 -0.17 10.78
C ARG A 269 -5.52 -1.41 11.68
N GLU A 270 -4.55 -1.46 12.58
CA GLU A 270 -4.37 -2.57 13.52
C GLU A 270 -4.95 -2.30 14.91
N GLY A 271 -5.24 -1.03 15.23
CA GLY A 271 -5.74 -0.64 16.55
C GLY A 271 -4.65 -0.65 17.63
N PHE A 272 -3.38 -0.53 17.24
CA PHE A 272 -2.23 -0.47 18.14
C PHE A 272 -1.48 0.88 17.96
N PRO A 273 -2.06 2.01 18.40
CA PRO A 273 -1.40 3.31 18.28
C PRO A 273 -0.04 3.36 18.98
N GLN A 274 0.18 2.55 20.01
CA GLN A 274 1.47 2.40 20.68
C GLN A 274 2.58 1.80 19.82
N LEU A 275 2.24 1.18 18.68
CA LEU A 275 3.21 0.66 17.71
C LEU A 275 3.47 1.66 16.56
N ILE A 276 2.95 2.89 16.65
CA ILE A 276 3.18 3.94 15.66
C ILE A 276 4.16 4.95 16.28
N ASP A 277 5.22 5.27 15.56
CA ASP A 277 6.18 6.26 16.02
C ASP A 277 5.54 7.66 16.11
N THR A 278 6.01 8.48 17.04
CA THR A 278 5.41 9.80 17.32
C THR A 278 5.54 10.74 16.12
N GLY A 279 4.42 11.37 15.74
CA GLY A 279 4.39 12.32 14.60
C GLY A 279 4.39 11.66 13.22
N ILE A 280 4.26 10.34 13.15
CA ILE A 280 4.32 9.54 11.93
C ILE A 280 2.93 9.03 11.56
N SER A 281 2.70 8.84 10.26
CA SER A 281 1.45 8.34 9.70
C SER A 281 1.70 7.18 8.73
N CYS A 282 0.77 6.22 8.72
CA CYS A 282 0.80 4.98 7.94
C CYS A 282 0.92 5.15 6.41
N ASP A 283 0.57 6.32 5.91
CA ASP A 283 0.56 6.71 4.50
C ASP A 283 1.84 7.42 4.07
N GLY A 284 2.74 7.69 5.02
CA GLY A 284 4.00 8.38 4.78
C GLY A 284 3.87 9.90 4.65
N THR A 285 2.70 10.52 4.85
CA THR A 285 2.53 11.98 4.64
C THR A 285 3.60 12.81 5.33
N HIS A 286 4.03 12.43 6.53
CA HIS A 286 5.11 13.09 7.26
C HIS A 286 6.43 13.22 6.46
N LEU A 287 6.74 12.27 5.56
CA LEU A 287 7.91 12.33 4.69
C LEU A 287 7.77 13.33 3.54
N ALA A 288 6.55 13.75 3.19
CA ALA A 288 6.36 14.76 2.15
C ALA A 288 6.99 16.11 2.51
N SER A 289 7.21 16.36 3.82
CA SER A 289 7.95 17.52 4.32
C SER A 289 9.44 17.51 3.95
N LEU A 290 10.00 16.37 3.56
CA LEU A 290 11.38 16.26 3.07
C LEU A 290 11.57 16.91 1.70
N TYR A 291 10.48 17.22 1.00
CA TYR A 291 10.54 18.04 -0.20
C TYR A 291 11.00 19.46 0.17
N ASN A 292 12.28 19.74 -0.07
CA ASN A 292 12.89 21.02 0.27
C ASN A 292 12.60 22.14 -0.75
N GLY A 293 11.76 21.87 -1.76
CA GLY A 293 11.59 22.74 -2.91
C GLY A 293 12.85 22.80 -3.79
N ALA A 294 12.67 23.08 -5.07
CA ALA A 294 13.68 23.90 -5.72
C ALA A 294 13.59 25.27 -5.04
N ARG A 295 14.51 25.58 -4.11
CA ARG A 295 14.80 26.99 -3.79
C ARG A 295 15.18 27.66 -5.10
N ARG A 296 14.23 28.35 -5.72
CA ARG A 296 14.45 29.37 -6.74
C ARG A 296 13.86 30.65 -6.22
#